data_AF-A0A2D4HM20-F1
#
_entry.id   AF-A0A2D4HM20-F1
#
_cell.length_a   1.000
_cell.length_b   1.000
_cell.length_c   1.000
_cell.angle_alpha   90.00
_cell.angle_beta   90.00
_cell.angle_gamma   90.00
#
_symmetry.space_group_name_H-M   'P 1'
#
loop_
_entity.id
_entity.type
_entity.pdbx_description
1 polymer ?
#
loop_
_entity_poly.entity_id
_entity_poly.type
_entity_poly.pdbx_seq_one_letter_code
_entity_poly.pdbx_strand_id
1 'polypeptide(L)'
;NGLNTAIKRRKIFHRLEKLQYDIVCLQEVHIKKQHEYLLKRPKLGKLFVSLTQSKKRGVALYIRDNITAKQIYTDDDGRILMVEIQDNDKKILLIAIYAPNDNQETFYRKLHE
;
A
#
# COMPACT_ATOMS: atom_id res chain seq x y z
N ASN A 1 14.78 5.91 -6.03
CA ASN A 1 13.31 5.94 -6.28
C ASN A 1 12.53 5.39 -5.09
N GLY A 2 11.22 5.64 -5.02
CA GLY A 2 10.37 5.26 -3.89
C GLY A 2 10.66 6.01 -2.58
N LEU A 3 10.43 5.34 -1.45
CA LEU A 3 10.55 5.85 -0.08
C LEU A 3 11.86 5.43 0.62
N ASN A 4 12.87 4.98 -0.13
CA ASN A 4 14.13 4.48 0.44
C ASN A 4 14.92 5.55 1.20
N THR A 5 15.05 6.76 0.66
CA THR A 5 15.84 7.81 1.32
C THR A 5 15.04 8.45 2.45
N ALA A 6 15.68 8.65 3.59
CA ALA A 6 15.03 9.20 4.78
C ALA A 6 14.42 10.59 4.52
N ILE A 7 15.14 11.44 3.76
CA ILE A 7 14.70 12.80 3.41
C ILE A 7 13.40 12.78 2.59
N LYS A 8 13.37 12.01 1.49
CA LYS A 8 12.18 11.90 0.63
C LYS A 8 11.00 11.30 1.40
N ARG A 9 11.24 10.23 2.16
CA ARG A 9 10.23 9.56 2.99
C ARG A 9 9.61 10.51 4.01
N ARG A 10 10.44 11.29 4.72
CA ARG A 10 9.96 12.30 5.69
C ARG A 10 9.12 13.37 5.03
N LYS A 11 9.56 13.91 3.89
CA LYS A 11 8.82 14.95 3.15
C LYS A 11 7.45 14.46 2.67
N ILE A 12 7.37 13.24 2.16
CA ILE A 12 6.11 12.64 1.71
C ILE A 12 5.17 12.41 2.88
N PHE A 13 5.63 11.77 3.96
CA PHE A 13 4.78 11.53 5.12
C PHE A 13 4.28 12.82 5.77
N HIS A 14 5.14 13.84 5.90
CA HIS A 14 4.71 15.16 6.40
C HIS A 14 3.60 15.79 5.55
N ARG A 15 3.68 15.65 4.22
CA ARG A 15 2.62 16.14 3.33
C ARG A 15 1.33 15.34 3.51
N LEU A 16 1.41 14.01 3.58
CA LEU A 16 0.25 13.14 3.74
C LEU A 16 -0.47 13.39 5.07
N GLU A 17 0.28 13.58 6.16
CA GLU A 17 -0.28 13.90 7.48
C GLU A 17 -1.07 15.21 7.47
N LYS A 18 -0.65 16.20 6.67
CA LYS A 18 -1.37 17.48 6.53
C LYS A 18 -2.64 17.38 5.71
N LEU A 19 -2.72 16.42 4.78
CA LEU A 19 -3.88 16.28 3.89
C LEU A 19 -5.06 15.58 4.58
N GLN A 20 -4.80 14.87 5.68
CA GLN A 20 -5.83 14.20 6.49
C GLN A 20 -6.77 13.31 5.66
N TYR A 21 -6.24 12.53 4.71
CA TYR A 21 -7.05 11.55 3.98
C TYR A 21 -7.48 10.39 4.87
N ASP A 22 -8.63 9.79 4.55
CA ASP A 22 -9.14 8.57 5.21
C ASP A 22 -8.37 7.33 4.79
N ILE A 23 -8.03 7.28 3.50
CA ILE A 23 -7.34 6.16 2.87
C ILE A 23 -6.20 6.73 2.03
N VAL A 24 -4.99 6.21 2.22
CA VAL A 24 -3.81 6.60 1.43
C VAL A 24 -3.18 5.35 0.83
N CYS A 25 -3.08 5.30 -0.49
CA CYS A 25 -2.38 4.26 -1.22
C CYS A 25 -1.08 4.80 -1.80
N LEU A 26 0.04 4.13 -1.51
CA LEU A 26 1.36 4.42 -2.06
C LEU A 26 1.86 3.22 -2.85
N GLN A 27 2.33 3.46 -4.06
CA GLN A 27 2.97 2.48 -4.93
C GLN A 27 4.45 2.82 -5.07
N GLU A 28 5.24 1.87 -5.59
CA GLU A 28 6.70 2.00 -5.71
C GLU A 28 7.38 2.40 -4.39
N VAL A 29 6.93 1.86 -3.25
CA VAL A 29 7.53 2.24 -1.95
C VAL A 29 9.01 1.84 -1.88
N HIS A 30 9.39 0.76 -2.58
CA HIS A 30 10.76 0.24 -2.72
C HIS A 30 11.45 -0.08 -1.38
N ILE A 31 10.67 -0.33 -0.33
CA ILE A 31 11.15 -0.77 0.99
C ILE A 31 11.17 -2.29 1.02
N LYS A 32 12.28 -2.87 1.47
CA LYS A 32 12.36 -4.33 1.67
C LYS A 32 11.40 -4.76 2.78
N LYS A 33 10.85 -5.97 2.68
CA LYS A 33 9.98 -6.56 3.71
C LYS A 33 10.57 -6.49 5.12
N GLN A 34 11.86 -6.81 5.28
CA GLN A 34 12.60 -6.68 6.56
C GLN A 34 12.64 -5.24 7.15
N HIS A 35 12.37 -4.22 6.34
CA HIS A 35 12.41 -2.81 6.74
C HIS A 35 11.01 -2.15 6.74
N GLU A 36 9.93 -2.94 6.79
CA GLU A 36 8.55 -2.46 6.85
C GLU A 36 8.32 -1.41 7.95
N TYR A 37 9.03 -1.53 9.09
CA TYR A 37 8.95 -0.58 10.20
C TYR A 37 9.19 0.89 9.78
N LEU A 38 9.92 1.14 8.68
CA LEU A 38 10.15 2.48 8.14
C LEU A 38 8.87 3.15 7.61
N LEU A 39 7.86 2.35 7.27
CA LEU A 39 6.55 2.78 6.76
C LEU A 39 5.54 3.04 7.88
N LYS A 40 5.79 2.62 9.13
CA LYS A 40 4.83 2.82 10.24
C LYS A 40 4.61 4.31 10.52
N ARG A 41 3.39 4.80 10.29
CA ARG A 41 3.00 6.20 10.52
C ARG A 41 1.61 6.25 11.17
N PRO A 42 1.54 6.23 12.51
CA PRO A 42 0.27 6.19 13.24
C PRO A 42 -0.72 7.29 12.84
N LYS A 43 -0.22 8.50 12.52
CA LYS A 43 -1.06 9.62 12.07
C LYS A 43 -1.78 9.40 10.73
N LEU A 44 -1.34 8.43 9.92
CA LEU A 44 -2.00 8.04 8.68
C LEU A 44 -3.00 6.89 8.90
N GLY A 45 -3.01 6.30 10.10
CA GLY A 45 -3.83 5.15 10.47
C GLY A 45 -3.11 3.81 10.35
N LYS A 46 -3.90 2.73 10.31
CA LYS A 46 -3.46 1.35 10.22
C LYS A 46 -2.76 1.07 8.88
N LEU A 47 -1.56 0.50 8.97
CA LEU A 47 -0.73 0.16 7.82
C LEU A 47 -1.00 -1.27 7.34
N PHE A 48 -1.18 -1.42 6.03
CA PHE A 48 -1.20 -2.69 5.29
C PHE A 48 -0.20 -2.61 4.15
N VAL A 49 0.51 -3.70 3.86
CA VAL A 49 1.57 -3.68 2.83
C VAL A 49 1.64 -4.96 2.02
N SER A 50 2.04 -4.80 0.76
CA SER A 50 2.64 -5.87 -0.05
C SER A 50 4.07 -5.46 -0.38
N LEU A 51 5.08 -6.20 0.10
CA LEU A 51 6.50 -5.85 -0.04
C LEU A 51 7.32 -7.06 -0.50
N THR A 52 8.42 -6.78 -1.22
CA THR A 52 9.37 -7.81 -1.66
C THR A 52 10.64 -7.84 -0.78
N GLN A 53 11.46 -8.88 -0.92
CA GLN A 53 12.79 -8.94 -0.29
C GLN A 53 13.81 -7.99 -0.95
N SER A 54 13.47 -7.44 -2.11
CA SER A 54 14.30 -6.53 -2.89
C SER A 54 13.83 -5.07 -2.75
N LYS A 55 14.68 -4.10 -3.10
CA LYS A 55 14.32 -2.68 -3.12
C LYS A 55 13.59 -2.30 -4.42
N LYS A 56 12.53 -3.04 -4.76
CA LYS A 56 11.72 -2.84 -5.96
C LYS A 56 10.25 -3.04 -5.60
N ARG A 57 9.37 -2.36 -6.36
CA ARG A 57 7.90 -2.48 -6.24
C ARG A 57 7.43 -2.15 -4.82
N GLY A 58 6.29 -2.71 -4.44
CA GLY A 58 5.72 -2.61 -3.12
C GLY A 58 4.61 -1.58 -3.06
N VAL A 59 3.57 -1.96 -2.34
CA VAL A 59 2.35 -1.19 -2.13
C VAL A 59 2.15 -1.01 -0.63
N ALA A 60 1.78 0.19 -0.21
CA ALA A 60 1.38 0.47 1.17
C ALA A 60 0.02 1.16 1.17
N LEU A 61 -0.89 0.64 1.98
CA LEU A 61 -2.20 1.21 2.21
C LEU A 61 -2.29 1.65 3.68
N TYR A 62 -2.63 2.91 3.90
CA TYR A 62 -2.97 3.45 5.22
C TYR A 62 -4.46 3.68 5.27
N ILE A 63 -5.11 3.24 6.34
CA ILE A 63 -6.56 3.37 6.55
C ILE A 63 -6.77 3.96 7.95
N ARG A 64 -7.52 5.05 8.03
CA ARG A 64 -7.81 5.75 9.29
C ARG A 64 -8.38 4.78 10.33
N ASP A 65 -7.97 4.94 11.58
CA ASP A 65 -8.25 3.96 12.66
C ASP A 65 -9.74 3.82 13.01
N ASN A 66 -10.59 4.79 12.63
CA ASN A 66 -12.03 4.71 12.81
C ASN A 66 -12.74 3.85 11.74
N ILE A 67 -12.03 3.43 10.68
CA ILE A 67 -12.53 2.54 9.65
C ILE A 67 -12.09 1.12 9.99
N THR A 68 -13.05 0.21 10.12
CA THR A 68 -12.73 -1.21 10.33
C THR A 68 -12.10 -1.76 9.07
N ALA A 69 -10.89 -2.31 9.18
CA ALA A 69 -10.12 -2.80 8.03
C ALA A 69 -9.42 -4.14 8.31
N LYS A 70 -9.55 -5.06 7.35
CA LYS A 70 -8.99 -6.42 7.39
C LYS A 70 -8.26 -6.73 6.08
N GLN A 71 -6.99 -7.13 6.17
CA GLN A 71 -6.27 -7.65 5.02
C GLN A 71 -6.90 -8.96 4.58
N ILE A 72 -7.24 -9.05 3.29
CA ILE A 72 -7.80 -10.25 2.68
C ILE A 72 -6.73 -10.98 1.89
N TYR A 73 -5.88 -10.24 1.17
CA TYR A 73 -4.86 -10.82 0.31
C TYR A 73 -3.66 -9.89 0.14
N THR A 74 -2.49 -10.49 -0.01
CA THR A 74 -1.27 -9.83 -0.51
C THR A 74 -0.53 -10.82 -1.39
N ASP A 75 0.07 -10.34 -2.47
CA ASP A 75 1.01 -11.13 -3.24
C ASP A 75 2.42 -11.08 -2.64
N ASP A 76 3.30 -11.97 -3.09
CA ASP A 76 4.72 -11.95 -2.75
C ASP A 76 5.55 -11.06 -3.68
N ASP A 77 4.99 -10.64 -4.83
CA ASP A 77 5.68 -9.82 -5.83
C ASP A 77 5.64 -8.31 -5.52
N GLY A 78 4.92 -7.91 -4.46
CA GLY A 78 4.84 -6.50 -4.06
C GLY A 78 3.91 -5.67 -4.94
N ARG A 79 2.91 -6.30 -5.60
CA ARG A 79 2.06 -5.65 -6.62
C ARG A 79 0.61 -5.56 -6.25
N ILE A 80 0.09 -6.48 -5.45
CA ILE A 80 -1.33 -6.61 -5.17
C ILE A 80 -1.54 -6.65 -3.66
N LEU A 81 -2.38 -5.75 -3.17
CA LEU A 81 -2.83 -5.72 -1.78
C LEU A 81 -4.36 -5.55 -1.77
N MET A 82 -5.06 -6.47 -1.12
CA MET A 82 -6.51 -6.42 -0.95
C MET A 82 -6.86 -6.25 0.52
N VAL A 83 -7.64 -5.21 0.82
CA VAL A 83 -8.11 -4.92 2.17
C VAL A 83 -9.62 -4.69 2.11
N GLU A 84 -10.37 -5.48 2.87
CA GLU A 84 -11.79 -5.24 3.10
C GLU A 84 -11.91 -4.16 4.17
N ILE A 85 -12.74 -3.16 3.90
CA ILE A 85 -13.15 -2.15 4.87
C ILE A 85 -14.65 -2.19 5.09
N GLN A 86 -15.07 -1.73 6.27
CA GLN A 86 -16.47 -1.48 6.59
C GLN A 86 -16.64 0.00 6.93
N ASP A 87 -17.48 0.69 6.17
CA ASP A 87 -17.85 2.09 6.35
C ASP A 87 -19.37 2.24 6.21
N ASN A 88 -20.05 2.80 7.20
CA ASN A 88 -21.50 3.02 7.21
C ASN A 88 -22.32 1.79 6.77
N ASP A 89 -22.02 0.63 7.38
CA ASP A 89 -22.61 -0.69 7.07
C ASP A 89 -22.40 -1.20 5.63
N LYS A 90 -21.56 -0.52 4.84
CA LYS A 90 -21.14 -0.98 3.52
C LYS A 90 -19.79 -1.66 3.65
N LYS A 91 -19.74 -2.91 3.18
CA LYS A 91 -18.48 -3.61 2.94
C LYS A 91 -17.92 -3.19 1.59
N ILE A 92 -16.66 -2.74 1.60
CA ILE A 92 -15.95 -2.29 0.41
C ILE A 92 -14.63 -3.06 0.34
N LEU A 93 -14.34 -3.66 -0.81
CA LEU A 93 -13.05 -4.29 -1.08
C LEU A 93 -12.13 -3.28 -1.78
N LEU A 94 -11.07 -2.86 -1.10
CA LEU A 94 -10.02 -2.03 -1.69
C LEU A 94 -8.95 -2.94 -2.29
N ILE A 95 -8.70 -2.79 -3.59
CA ILE A 95 -7.66 -3.53 -4.31
C ILE A 95 -6.62 -2.52 -4.81
N ALA A 96 -5.44 -2.53 -4.20
CA ALA A 96 -4.32 -1.71 -4.61
C ALA A 96 -3.40 -2.52 -5.52
N ILE A 97 -3.33 -2.11 -6.80
CA ILE A 97 -2.60 -2.81 -7.86
C ILE A 97 -1.47 -1.93 -8.39
N TYR A 98 -0.26 -2.49 -8.48
CA TYR A 98 0.89 -1.92 -9.18
C TYR A 98 1.30 -2.82 -10.35
N ALA A 99 0.79 -2.47 -11.54
CA ALA A 99 1.05 -3.22 -12.76
C ALA A 99 2.52 -3.12 -13.21
N PRO A 100 3.08 -4.15 -13.86
CA PRO A 100 4.42 -4.09 -14.43
C PRO A 100 4.49 -3.10 -15.59
N ASN A 101 5.69 -2.60 -15.90
CA ASN A 101 5.90 -1.82 -17.13
C ASN A 101 5.82 -2.70 -18.37
N ASP A 102 6.29 -3.95 -18.25
CA ASP A 102 6.29 -4.95 -19.33
C ASP A 102 5.22 -6.02 -19.07
N ASN A 103 4.72 -6.67 -20.13
CA ASN A 103 3.75 -7.78 -20.02
C ASN A 103 2.47 -7.43 -19.23
N GLN A 104 1.97 -6.19 -19.37
CA GLN A 104 0.75 -5.74 -18.71
C GLN A 104 -0.47 -6.61 -19.06
N GLU A 105 -0.64 -6.98 -20.33
CA GLU A 105 -1.76 -7.81 -20.78
C GLU A 105 -1.81 -9.14 -20.02
N THR A 106 -0.68 -9.85 -19.92
CA THR A 106 -0.57 -11.10 -19.16
C THR A 106 -0.87 -10.91 -17.67
N PHE A 107 -0.43 -9.79 -17.10
CA PHE A 107 -0.70 -9.47 -15.69
C PHE A 107 -2.19 -9.23 -15.45
N TYR A 108 -2.87 -8.47 -16.31
CA TYR A 108 -4.30 -8.20 -16.18
C TYR A 108 -5.16 -9.42 -16.48
N ARG A 109 -4.79 -10.28 -17.43
CA ARG A 109 -5.51 -11.55 -17.65
C ARG A 109 -5.56 -12.41 -16.40
N LYS A 110 -4.43 -12.54 -15.70
CA LYS A 110 -4.35 -13.27 -14.40
C LYS A 110 -5.15 -12.63 -13.27
N LEU A 111 -5.56 -11.37 -13.38
CA LEU A 111 -6.42 -10.71 -12.40
C LEU A 111 -7.91 -10.95 -12.67
N HIS A 112 -8.27 -11.31 -13.91
CA HIS A 112 -9.64 -11.54 -14.35
C HIS A 112 -10.05 -13.02 -14.30
N GLU A 113 -9.09 -13.93 -14.37
CA GLU A 113 -9.27 -15.39 -14.21
C GLU A 113 -9.34 -15.78 -12.73
#